data_AF-A0AAV1GNS1-F1
#
_entry.id   AF-A0AAV1GNS1-F1
#
_cell.length_a   1.000
_cell.length_b   1.000
_cell.length_c   1.000
_cell.angle_alpha   90.00
_cell.angle_beta   90.00
_cell.angle_gamma   90.00
#
_symmetry.space_group_name_H-M   'P 1'
#
loop_
_entity.id
_entity.type
_entity.pdbx_description
1 polymer ?
#
loop_
_entity_poly.entity_id
_entity_poly.type
_entity_poly.pdbx_seq_one_letter_code
_entity_poly.pdbx_strand_id
1 'polypeptide(L)'
;MENSKEVDQSNEKERLKMKIAVLEESVKSCEVDCKASRETVLRLVAELDRERRKTASSAAALDSLKSELDGLAEGRRSVEMERGTLMERVEASKRVIDAARRESQCLETQVEELERKLQSSQRETQTAEEKLQMFLEKVGGLLQGKSESIILPTEEDVLYALHNLCNKSLTELEARLREQTEHRQTALERAQLAEQQVQDLRERLQSVETELLTADMHREGLRHSKLHFEEFLEQLSEMMKVDSLAVDLGFDMRLKLILSRAEQLVKQETAALVESKSLTYSLQRKLKSHKDQLESKSLHIQLLRKKVSELEEEKRSRSALAVERDDAHLEVRRLQKKLDRLQSELKASKQSNTELKAQLSHTNELKVEGRGVRTPVQSRGVFTS
;
A
#
# COMPACT_ATOMS: atom_id res chain seq x y z
N MET A 1 -5.44 86.87 48.71
CA MET A 1 -5.13 85.44 48.90
C MET A 1 -5.86 84.52 47.92
N GLU A 2 -6.88 84.99 47.17
CA GLU A 2 -7.61 84.15 46.18
C GLU A 2 -6.82 83.92 44.88
N ASN A 3 -6.09 84.92 44.37
CA ASN A 3 -5.31 84.79 43.12
C ASN A 3 -4.21 83.70 43.15
N SER A 4 -3.60 83.41 44.31
CA SER A 4 -2.55 82.38 44.40
C SER A 4 -3.14 80.97 44.29
N LYS A 5 -4.35 80.76 44.84
CA LYS A 5 -5.02 79.46 44.81
C LYS A 5 -5.51 79.10 43.41
N GLU A 6 -5.98 80.09 42.63
CA GLU A 6 -6.37 79.87 41.24
C GLU A 6 -5.18 79.55 40.34
N VAL A 7 -4.04 80.22 40.53
CA VAL A 7 -2.81 79.94 39.78
C VAL A 7 -2.28 78.54 40.10
N ASP A 8 -2.26 78.14 41.38
CA ASP A 8 -1.84 76.79 41.79
C ASP A 8 -2.79 75.70 41.24
N GLN A 9 -4.10 75.95 41.22
CA GLN A 9 -5.08 75.05 40.59
C GLN A 9 -4.92 74.96 39.07
N SER A 10 -4.59 76.07 38.40
CA SER A 10 -4.31 76.09 36.96
C SER A 10 -3.05 75.29 36.62
N ASN A 11 -1.97 75.46 37.40
CA ASN A 11 -0.72 74.72 37.23
C ASN A 11 -0.90 73.22 37.48
N GLU A 12 -1.66 72.83 38.51
CA GLU A 12 -1.96 71.42 38.76
C GLU A 12 -2.85 70.81 37.66
N LYS A 13 -3.81 71.57 37.14
CA LYS A 13 -4.63 71.15 35.99
C LYS A 13 -3.78 70.93 34.73
N GLU A 14 -2.80 71.79 34.48
CA GLU A 14 -1.88 71.64 33.35
C GLU A 14 -0.96 70.43 33.54
N ARG A 15 -0.44 70.21 34.76
CA ARG A 15 0.34 69.02 35.10
C ARG A 15 -0.46 67.73 34.90
N LEU A 16 -1.72 67.71 35.34
CA LEU A 16 -2.62 66.57 35.13
C LEU A 16 -2.92 66.32 33.65
N LYS A 17 -3.14 67.39 32.85
CA LYS A 17 -3.31 67.26 31.40
C LYS A 17 -2.08 66.65 30.73
N MET A 18 -0.88 67.10 31.11
CA MET A 18 0.36 66.55 30.56
C MET A 18 0.54 65.07 30.97
N LYS A 19 0.21 64.72 32.22
CA LYS A 19 0.22 63.32 32.67
C LYS A 19 -0.79 62.45 31.92
N ILE A 20 -1.99 62.96 31.64
CA ILE A 20 -3.01 62.27 30.82
C ILE A 20 -2.48 62.07 29.40
N ALA A 21 -1.90 63.09 28.77
CA ALA A 21 -1.35 62.97 27.41
C ALA A 21 -0.24 61.90 27.31
N VAL A 22 0.69 61.87 28.28
CA VAL A 22 1.74 60.84 28.34
C VAL A 22 1.14 59.44 28.55
N LEU A 23 0.13 59.30 29.42
CA LEU A 23 -0.55 58.03 29.62
C LEU A 23 -1.29 57.57 28.37
N GLU A 24 -2.00 58.46 27.67
CA GLU A 24 -2.67 58.16 26.40
C GLU A 24 -1.68 57.70 25.32
N GLU A 25 -0.53 58.35 25.21
CA GLU A 25 0.51 57.94 24.27
C GLU A 25 1.12 56.59 24.64
N SER A 26 1.35 56.33 25.93
CA SER A 26 1.83 55.02 26.41
C SER A 26 0.81 53.90 26.14
N VAL A 27 -0.49 54.17 26.29
CA VAL A 27 -1.57 53.22 25.97
C VAL A 27 -1.60 52.94 24.47
N LYS A 28 -1.52 53.98 23.63
CA LYS A 28 -1.47 53.82 22.17
C LYS A 28 -0.25 53.01 21.72
N SER A 29 0.93 53.28 22.29
CA SER A 29 2.14 52.49 22.02
C SER A 29 1.94 51.02 22.40
N CYS A 30 1.44 50.78 23.61
CA CYS A 30 1.17 49.43 24.10
C CYS A 30 0.15 48.69 23.21
N GLU A 31 -0.91 49.35 22.73
CA GLU A 31 -1.88 48.76 21.82
C GLU A 31 -1.27 48.33 20.48
N VAL A 32 -0.36 49.13 19.93
CA VAL A 32 0.37 48.79 18.70
C VAL A 32 1.27 47.58 18.95
N ASP A 33 2.01 47.57 20.06
CA ASP A 33 2.88 46.45 20.44
C ASP A 33 2.08 45.16 20.68
N CYS A 34 0.94 45.24 21.37
CA CYS A 34 0.03 44.10 21.56
C CYS A 34 -0.53 43.57 20.24
N LYS A 35 -0.86 44.45 19.28
CA LYS A 35 -1.31 44.04 17.93
C LYS A 35 -0.20 43.32 17.17
N ALA A 36 1.02 43.86 17.18
CA ALA A 36 2.17 43.24 16.52
C ALA A 36 2.56 41.89 17.14
N SER A 37 2.50 41.80 18.47
CA SER A 37 2.73 40.55 19.21
C SER A 37 1.65 39.50 18.87
N ARG A 38 0.37 39.89 18.86
CA ARG A 38 -0.73 39.01 18.47
C ARG A 38 -0.57 38.49 17.04
N GLU A 39 -0.20 39.35 16.09
CA GLU A 39 0.05 38.93 14.71
C GLU A 39 1.19 37.91 14.62
N THR A 40 2.27 38.14 15.38
CA THR A 40 3.40 37.21 15.44
C THR A 40 3.03 35.85 16.03
N VAL A 41 2.22 35.83 17.11
CA VAL A 41 1.69 34.59 17.67
C VAL A 41 0.84 33.85 16.64
N LEU A 42 -0.05 34.55 15.92
CA LEU A 42 -0.88 33.93 14.88
C LEU A 42 -0.04 33.33 13.75
N ARG A 43 1.03 34.03 13.33
CA ARG A 43 1.98 33.54 12.32
C ARG A 43 2.70 32.26 12.78
N LEU A 44 3.23 32.27 14.01
CA LEU A 44 3.91 31.12 14.59
C LEU A 44 2.98 29.92 14.78
N VAL A 45 1.70 30.15 15.16
CA VAL A 45 0.69 29.08 15.24
C VAL A 45 0.44 28.47 13.86
N ALA A 46 0.31 29.29 12.82
CA ALA A 46 0.13 28.80 11.45
C ALA A 46 1.34 28.01 10.94
N GLU A 47 2.55 28.43 11.29
CA GLU A 47 3.80 27.72 11.00
C GLU A 47 3.86 26.38 11.76
N LEU A 48 3.55 26.36 13.06
CA LEU A 48 3.47 25.15 13.88
C LEU A 48 2.47 24.14 13.28
N ASP A 49 1.29 24.60 12.86
CA ASP A 49 0.26 23.74 12.26
C ASP A 49 0.67 23.23 10.87
N ARG A 50 1.48 24.01 10.13
CA ARG A 50 2.07 23.54 8.87
C ARG A 50 3.12 22.47 9.13
N GLU A 51 4.00 22.66 10.10
CA GLU A 51 5.02 21.66 10.47
C GLU A 51 4.39 20.39 11.05
N ARG A 52 3.39 20.50 11.92
CA ARG A 52 2.63 19.33 12.42
C ARG A 52 2.05 18.50 11.29
N ARG A 53 1.46 19.14 10.26
CA ARG A 53 0.94 18.44 9.09
C ARG A 53 2.03 17.74 8.29
N LYS A 54 3.19 18.39 8.10
CA LYS A 54 4.35 17.76 7.43
C LYS A 54 4.84 16.55 8.22
N THR A 55 5.03 16.68 9.52
CA THR A 55 5.47 15.57 10.40
C THR A 55 4.47 14.41 10.35
N ALA A 56 3.17 14.69 10.43
CA ALA A 56 2.14 13.65 10.30
C ALA A 56 2.18 12.96 8.93
N SER A 57 2.33 13.71 7.83
CA SER A 57 2.44 13.13 6.49
C SER A 57 3.73 12.30 6.31
N SER A 58 4.84 12.73 6.90
CA SER A 58 6.10 12.00 6.88
C SER A 58 6.03 10.72 7.71
N ALA A 59 5.36 10.75 8.86
CA ALA A 59 5.14 9.56 9.69
C ALA A 59 4.29 8.52 8.93
N ALA A 60 3.20 8.95 8.29
CA ALA A 60 2.38 8.07 7.47
C ALA A 60 3.17 7.46 6.29
N ALA A 61 4.03 8.24 5.63
CA ALA A 61 4.90 7.73 4.57
C ALA A 61 5.92 6.70 5.09
N LEU A 62 6.52 6.94 6.27
CA LEU A 62 7.44 6.00 6.91
C LEU A 62 6.74 4.68 7.27
N ASP A 63 5.51 4.74 7.78
CA ASP A 63 4.76 3.54 8.13
C ASP A 63 4.33 2.74 6.88
N SER A 64 4.01 3.42 5.77
CA SER A 64 3.81 2.76 4.46
C SER A 64 5.07 2.03 4.00
N LEU A 65 6.23 2.70 4.07
CA LEU A 65 7.52 2.11 3.68
C LEU A 65 7.92 0.93 4.57
N LYS A 66 7.61 0.96 5.87
CA LYS A 66 7.83 -0.19 6.76
C LYS A 66 6.98 -1.39 6.36
N SER A 67 5.69 -1.17 6.09
CA SER A 67 4.79 -2.23 5.61
C SER A 67 5.27 -2.85 4.29
N GLU A 68 5.72 -2.02 3.35
CA GLU A 68 6.33 -2.49 2.09
C GLU A 68 7.62 -3.28 2.34
N LEU A 69 8.48 -2.83 3.26
CA LEU A 69 9.72 -3.53 3.62
C LEU A 69 9.44 -4.91 4.24
N ASP A 70 8.43 -5.00 5.11
CA ASP A 70 8.02 -6.25 5.75
C ASP A 70 7.48 -7.24 4.69
N GLY A 71 6.64 -6.76 3.76
CA GLY A 71 6.15 -7.55 2.63
C GLY A 71 7.29 -8.02 1.70
N LEU A 72 8.27 -7.16 1.42
CA LEU A 72 9.46 -7.54 0.64
C LEU A 72 10.34 -8.56 1.40
N ALA A 73 10.44 -8.46 2.72
CA ALA A 73 11.19 -9.40 3.54
C ALA A 73 10.50 -10.78 3.60
N GLU A 74 9.17 -10.82 3.64
CA GLU A 74 8.37 -12.04 3.49
C GLU A 74 8.56 -12.68 2.11
N GLY A 75 8.44 -11.89 1.04
CA GLY A 75 8.66 -12.35 -0.33
C GLY A 75 10.06 -12.95 -0.53
N ARG A 76 11.10 -12.28 0.00
CA ARG A 76 12.48 -12.80 -0.03
C ARG A 76 12.61 -14.15 0.67
N ARG A 77 12.01 -14.31 1.86
CA ARG A 77 12.04 -15.60 2.59
C ARG A 77 11.36 -16.72 1.82
N SER A 78 10.24 -16.43 1.15
CA SER A 78 9.55 -17.41 0.29
C SER A 78 10.45 -17.88 -0.85
N VAL A 79 11.06 -16.94 -1.58
CA VAL A 79 11.97 -17.25 -2.70
C VAL A 79 13.22 -18.00 -2.23
N GLU A 80 13.76 -17.66 -1.05
CA GLU A 80 14.90 -18.39 -0.47
C GLU A 80 14.54 -19.84 -0.14
N MET A 81 13.32 -20.10 0.32
CA MET A 81 12.83 -21.45 0.60
C MET A 81 12.58 -22.24 -0.69
N GLU A 82 11.97 -21.64 -1.71
CA GLU A 82 11.83 -22.25 -3.05
C GLU A 82 13.20 -22.57 -3.66
N ARG A 83 14.16 -21.66 -3.58
CA ARG A 83 15.54 -21.90 -4.01
C ARG A 83 16.16 -23.10 -3.28
N GLY A 84 15.95 -23.23 -1.98
CA GLY A 84 16.41 -24.36 -1.18
C GLY A 84 15.86 -25.69 -1.70
N THR A 85 14.54 -25.77 -1.87
CA THR A 85 13.89 -27.01 -2.38
C THR A 85 14.31 -27.34 -3.81
N LEU A 86 14.52 -26.35 -4.68
CA LEU A 86 15.03 -26.57 -6.03
C LEU A 86 16.47 -27.09 -6.01
N MET A 87 17.35 -26.56 -5.14
CA MET A 87 18.71 -27.10 -4.98
C MET A 87 18.70 -28.55 -4.50
N GLU A 88 17.88 -28.90 -3.52
CA GLU A 88 17.73 -30.28 -3.04
C GLU A 88 17.28 -31.23 -4.15
N ARG A 89 16.33 -30.79 -4.99
CA ARG A 89 15.89 -31.56 -6.16
C ARG A 89 17.01 -31.76 -7.19
N VAL A 90 17.78 -30.71 -7.47
CA VAL A 90 18.94 -30.81 -8.39
C VAL A 90 19.98 -31.78 -7.85
N GLU A 91 20.28 -31.73 -6.55
CA GLU A 91 21.21 -32.67 -5.91
C GLU A 91 20.69 -34.11 -5.92
N ALA A 92 19.39 -34.31 -5.72
CA ALA A 92 18.76 -35.62 -5.84
C ALA A 92 18.84 -36.16 -7.28
N SER A 93 18.51 -35.35 -8.29
CA SER A 93 18.63 -35.73 -9.70
C SER A 93 20.09 -36.04 -10.07
N LYS A 94 21.05 -35.27 -9.57
CA LYS A 94 22.48 -35.54 -9.78
C LYS A 94 22.88 -36.92 -9.21
N ARG A 95 22.44 -37.26 -8.00
CA ARG A 95 22.69 -38.57 -7.39
C ARG A 95 22.12 -39.72 -8.23
N VAL A 96 20.91 -39.56 -8.77
CA VAL A 96 20.28 -40.55 -9.66
C VAL A 96 21.07 -40.71 -10.95
N ILE A 97 21.49 -39.61 -11.59
CA ILE A 97 22.31 -39.66 -12.81
C ILE A 97 23.64 -40.35 -12.55
N ASP A 98 24.30 -40.04 -11.42
CA ASP A 98 25.56 -40.68 -11.06
C ASP A 98 25.37 -42.19 -10.80
N ALA A 99 24.25 -42.60 -10.18
CA ALA A 99 23.92 -44.02 -10.00
C ALA A 99 23.72 -44.73 -11.35
N ALA A 100 22.91 -44.15 -12.24
CA ALA A 100 22.67 -44.68 -13.59
C ALA A 100 23.96 -44.77 -14.42
N ARG A 101 24.88 -43.80 -14.29
CA ARG A 101 26.20 -43.86 -14.95
C ARG A 101 27.04 -45.05 -14.45
N ARG A 102 27.05 -45.31 -13.14
CA ARG A 102 27.79 -46.46 -12.58
C ARG A 102 27.19 -47.79 -13.02
N GLU A 103 25.86 -47.88 -13.09
CA GLU A 103 25.18 -49.07 -13.60
C GLU A 103 25.49 -49.31 -15.08
N SER A 104 25.44 -48.27 -15.91
CA SER A 104 25.84 -48.34 -17.33
C SER A 104 27.26 -48.86 -17.48
N GLN A 105 28.21 -48.36 -16.69
CA GLN A 105 29.60 -48.82 -16.71
C GLN A 105 29.72 -50.31 -16.30
N CYS A 106 28.96 -50.74 -15.29
CA CYS A 106 28.93 -52.15 -14.89
C CYS A 106 28.40 -53.04 -16.02
N LEU A 107 27.30 -52.65 -16.66
CA LEU A 107 26.72 -53.38 -17.78
C LEU A 107 27.68 -53.43 -18.98
N GLU A 108 28.36 -52.33 -19.31
CA GLU A 108 29.41 -52.31 -20.34
C GLU A 108 30.50 -53.35 -20.05
N THR A 109 31.01 -53.40 -18.82
CA THR A 109 32.04 -54.41 -18.46
C THR A 109 31.53 -55.84 -18.54
N GLN A 110 30.25 -56.10 -18.24
CA GLN A 110 29.64 -57.42 -18.38
C GLN A 110 29.49 -57.81 -19.85
N VAL A 111 29.09 -56.88 -20.71
CA VAL A 111 29.01 -57.10 -22.16
C VAL A 111 30.39 -57.45 -22.71
N GLU A 112 31.43 -56.68 -22.37
CA GLU A 112 32.81 -56.98 -22.78
C GLU A 112 33.29 -58.36 -22.30
N GLU A 113 32.88 -58.80 -21.11
CA GLU A 113 33.21 -60.13 -20.59
C GLU A 113 32.48 -61.25 -21.33
N LEU A 114 31.19 -61.08 -21.61
CA LEU A 114 30.41 -62.04 -22.39
C LEU A 114 30.92 -62.17 -23.81
N GLU A 115 31.30 -61.06 -24.45
CA GLU A 115 31.94 -61.07 -25.77
C GLU A 115 33.26 -61.85 -25.75
N ARG A 116 34.10 -61.66 -24.71
CA ARG A 116 35.33 -62.45 -24.54
C ARG A 116 35.05 -63.95 -24.37
N LYS A 117 34.06 -64.33 -23.56
CA LYS A 117 33.65 -65.74 -23.35
C LYS A 117 33.08 -66.36 -24.62
N LEU A 118 32.29 -65.61 -25.37
CA LEU A 118 31.74 -66.06 -26.64
C LEU A 118 32.87 -66.35 -27.64
N GLN A 119 33.84 -65.44 -27.76
CA GLN A 119 35.00 -65.64 -28.62
C GLN A 119 35.86 -66.84 -28.20
N SER A 120 36.08 -67.07 -26.90
CA SER A 120 36.84 -68.24 -26.43
C SER A 120 36.10 -69.54 -26.73
N SER A 121 34.80 -69.60 -26.42
CA SER A 121 33.96 -70.76 -26.71
C SER A 121 33.92 -71.07 -28.20
N GLN A 122 33.80 -70.05 -29.06
CA GLN A 122 33.80 -70.23 -30.51
C GLN A 122 35.13 -70.78 -31.05
N ARG A 123 36.28 -70.39 -30.47
CA ARG A 123 37.58 -70.96 -30.83
C ARG A 123 37.70 -72.42 -30.37
N GLU A 124 37.18 -72.74 -29.18
CA GLU A 124 37.16 -74.10 -28.64
C GLU A 124 36.28 -75.03 -29.49
N THR A 125 35.08 -74.59 -29.90
CA THR A 125 34.20 -75.37 -30.77
C THR A 125 34.83 -75.62 -32.13
N GLN A 126 35.45 -74.60 -32.75
CA GLN A 126 36.21 -74.78 -33.99
C GLN A 126 37.32 -75.84 -33.84
N THR A 127 38.09 -75.76 -32.75
CA THR A 127 39.17 -76.73 -32.48
C THR A 127 38.61 -78.16 -32.27
N ALA A 128 37.44 -78.29 -31.63
CA ALA A 128 36.79 -79.59 -31.43
C ALA A 128 36.21 -80.16 -32.73
N GLU A 129 35.62 -79.32 -33.59
CA GLU A 129 35.15 -79.69 -34.92
C GLU A 129 36.30 -80.21 -35.80
N GLU A 130 37.44 -79.50 -35.81
CA GLU A 130 38.66 -79.94 -36.51
C GLU A 130 39.12 -81.34 -36.03
N LYS A 131 39.10 -81.59 -34.72
CA LYS A 131 39.44 -82.90 -34.14
C LYS A 131 38.45 -84.00 -34.54
N LEU A 132 37.16 -83.70 -34.56
CA LEU A 132 36.12 -84.65 -34.97
C LEU A 132 36.26 -85.03 -36.44
N GLN A 133 36.55 -84.05 -37.30
CA GLN A 133 36.82 -84.26 -38.73
C GLN A 133 37.97 -85.27 -38.91
N MET A 134 39.09 -85.06 -38.22
CA MET A 134 40.24 -85.99 -38.24
C MET A 134 39.88 -87.40 -37.73
N PHE A 135 38.99 -87.50 -36.74
CA PHE A 135 38.56 -88.81 -36.22
C PHE A 135 37.68 -89.57 -37.22
N LEU A 136 36.74 -88.88 -37.85
CA LEU A 136 35.86 -89.47 -38.87
C LEU A 136 36.67 -90.03 -40.05
N GLU A 137 37.72 -89.34 -40.47
CA GLU A 137 38.66 -89.83 -41.48
C GLU A 137 39.35 -91.14 -41.07
N LYS A 138 39.78 -91.24 -39.79
CA LYS A 138 40.39 -92.48 -39.25
C LYS A 138 39.41 -93.65 -39.21
N VAL A 139 38.16 -93.43 -38.78
CA VAL A 139 37.13 -94.49 -38.73
C VAL A 139 36.75 -94.95 -40.14
N GLY A 140 36.67 -94.04 -41.11
CA GLY A 140 36.50 -94.39 -42.52
C GLY A 140 37.58 -95.36 -43.02
N GLY A 141 38.82 -95.21 -42.56
CA GLY A 141 39.92 -96.14 -42.85
C GLY A 141 39.78 -97.51 -42.18
N LEU A 142 39.26 -97.57 -40.94
CA LEU A 142 39.08 -98.82 -40.20
C LEU A 142 37.93 -99.68 -40.74
N LEU A 143 36.84 -99.04 -41.18
CA LEU A 143 35.68 -99.75 -41.77
C LEU A 143 35.97 -100.32 -43.17
N GLN A 144 37.15 -100.08 -43.74
CA GLN A 144 37.60 -100.61 -45.03
C GLN A 144 38.33 -101.97 -44.91
N GLY A 145 38.54 -102.50 -43.69
CA GLY A 145 39.17 -103.80 -43.44
C GLY A 145 38.15 -104.91 -43.12
N LYS A 146 38.06 -105.93 -44.00
CA LYS A 146 37.32 -107.19 -43.78
C LYS A 146 38.16 -108.21 -43.01
N SER A 147 37.54 -108.90 -42.05
CA SER A 147 37.53 -110.38 -41.84
C SER A 147 36.95 -110.68 -40.44
N GLU A 148 35.88 -111.45 -40.22
CA GLU A 148 35.56 -112.88 -40.47
C GLU A 148 36.15 -113.89 -39.45
N SER A 149 35.25 -114.82 -39.04
CA SER A 149 35.39 -116.14 -38.38
C SER A 149 35.66 -116.28 -36.86
N ILE A 150 34.55 -116.45 -36.12
CA ILE A 150 34.15 -117.62 -35.29
C ILE A 150 35.21 -118.69 -34.99
N ILE A 151 35.42 -119.04 -33.69
CA ILE A 151 35.72 -120.42 -33.20
C ILE A 151 35.11 -120.63 -31.79
N LEU A 152 34.49 -121.81 -31.55
CA LEU A 152 33.84 -122.26 -30.30
C LEU A 152 34.85 -122.82 -29.25
N PRO A 153 34.59 -122.74 -27.92
CA PRO A 153 35.53 -123.14 -26.86
C PRO A 153 35.30 -124.56 -26.27
N THR A 154 36.36 -125.14 -25.73
CA THR A 154 36.52 -126.49 -25.12
C THR A 154 36.41 -126.44 -23.58
N GLU A 155 36.35 -127.56 -22.85
CA GLU A 155 36.03 -127.62 -21.40
C GLU A 155 37.03 -126.93 -20.44
N GLU A 156 38.32 -126.84 -20.77
CA GLU A 156 39.29 -125.97 -20.08
C GLU A 156 39.06 -124.48 -20.39
N ASP A 157 38.55 -124.18 -21.59
CA ASP A 157 38.05 -122.85 -21.92
C ASP A 157 36.75 -122.54 -21.17
N VAL A 158 35.95 -123.54 -20.76
CA VAL A 158 34.74 -123.32 -19.93
C VAL A 158 35.12 -122.98 -18.49
N LEU A 159 36.13 -123.62 -17.89
CA LEU A 159 36.61 -123.27 -16.55
C LEU A 159 37.39 -121.95 -16.53
N TYR A 160 38.24 -121.71 -17.53
CA TYR A 160 38.85 -120.41 -17.77
C TYR A 160 37.79 -119.35 -18.09
N ALA A 161 36.73 -119.69 -18.82
CA ALA A 161 35.58 -118.82 -19.06
C ALA A 161 34.78 -118.59 -17.79
N LEU A 162 34.63 -119.54 -16.87
CA LEU A 162 33.87 -119.39 -15.63
C LEU A 162 34.63 -118.53 -14.61
N HIS A 163 35.94 -118.73 -14.49
CA HIS A 163 36.81 -117.85 -13.71
C HIS A 163 36.89 -116.44 -14.35
N ASN A 164 36.99 -116.35 -15.67
CA ASN A 164 36.88 -115.08 -16.38
C ASN A 164 35.47 -114.49 -16.28
N LEU A 165 34.39 -115.26 -16.22
CA LEU A 165 33.02 -114.79 -16.12
C LEU A 165 32.76 -114.28 -14.70
N CYS A 166 33.30 -114.94 -13.67
CA CYS A 166 33.27 -114.46 -12.30
C CYS A 166 34.11 -113.19 -12.15
N ASN A 167 35.34 -113.13 -12.64
CA ASN A 167 36.14 -111.91 -12.56
C ASN A 167 35.58 -110.79 -13.45
N LYS A 168 35.10 -111.09 -14.66
CA LYS A 168 34.40 -110.12 -15.53
C LYS A 168 33.13 -109.62 -14.89
N SER A 169 32.29 -110.49 -14.33
CA SER A 169 31.05 -110.09 -13.67
C SER A 169 31.32 -109.28 -12.41
N LEU A 170 32.39 -109.55 -11.67
CA LEU A 170 32.81 -108.78 -10.50
C LEU A 170 33.38 -107.41 -10.92
N THR A 171 34.22 -107.34 -11.96
CA THR A 171 34.68 -106.07 -12.55
C THR A 171 33.54 -105.28 -13.20
N GLU A 172 32.54 -105.94 -13.80
CA GLU A 172 31.33 -105.31 -14.35
C GLU A 172 30.42 -104.80 -13.24
N LEU A 173 30.29 -105.53 -12.12
CA LEU A 173 29.56 -105.06 -10.94
C LEU A 173 30.25 -103.85 -10.30
N GLU A 174 31.57 -103.89 -10.18
CA GLU A 174 32.37 -102.75 -9.72
C GLU A 174 32.27 -101.56 -10.68
N ALA A 175 32.31 -101.79 -11.99
CA ALA A 175 32.14 -100.76 -13.00
C ALA A 175 30.72 -100.17 -12.96
N ARG A 176 29.68 -101.00 -12.86
CA ARG A 176 28.28 -100.56 -12.72
C ARG A 176 28.07 -99.78 -11.43
N LEU A 177 28.70 -100.18 -10.32
CA LEU A 177 28.61 -99.46 -9.06
C LEU A 177 29.27 -98.09 -9.18
N ARG A 178 30.44 -98.00 -9.82
CA ARG A 178 31.12 -96.72 -10.12
C ARG A 178 30.26 -95.83 -11.01
N GLU A 179 29.76 -96.35 -12.13
CA GLU A 179 28.82 -95.62 -13.00
C GLU A 179 27.60 -95.15 -12.23
N GLN A 180 27.01 -95.99 -11.37
CA GLN A 180 25.84 -95.62 -10.58
C GLN A 180 26.16 -94.50 -9.57
N THR A 181 27.35 -94.51 -8.95
CA THR A 181 27.79 -93.42 -8.07
C THR A 181 28.04 -92.11 -8.81
N GLU A 182 28.64 -92.16 -10.01
CA GLU A 182 28.86 -90.99 -10.86
C GLU A 182 27.54 -90.41 -11.38
N HIS A 183 26.59 -91.26 -11.80
CA HIS A 183 25.25 -90.85 -12.19
C HIS A 183 24.49 -90.20 -11.03
N ARG A 184 24.63 -90.75 -9.81
CA ARG A 184 24.02 -90.18 -8.61
C ARG A 184 24.64 -88.81 -8.26
N GLN A 185 25.95 -88.64 -8.42
CA GLN A 185 26.64 -87.37 -8.20
C GLN A 185 26.19 -86.31 -9.23
N THR A 186 26.19 -86.64 -10.52
CA THR A 186 25.72 -85.72 -11.57
C THR A 186 24.23 -85.37 -11.43
N ALA A 187 23.38 -86.32 -10.98
CA ALA A 187 21.98 -86.02 -10.67
C ALA A 187 21.83 -85.07 -9.47
N LEU A 188 22.68 -85.20 -8.45
CA LEU A 188 22.71 -84.31 -7.29
C LEU A 188 23.15 -82.89 -7.69
N GLU A 189 24.22 -82.77 -8.48
CA GLU A 189 24.72 -81.48 -8.98
C GLU A 189 23.66 -80.78 -9.85
N ARG A 190 22.96 -81.53 -10.71
CA ARG A 190 21.83 -81.01 -11.50
C ARG A 190 20.67 -80.55 -10.61
N ALA A 191 20.34 -81.30 -9.57
CA ALA A 191 19.29 -80.91 -8.61
C ALA A 191 19.67 -79.63 -7.86
N GLN A 192 20.92 -79.51 -7.39
CA GLN A 192 21.41 -78.30 -6.72
C GLN A 192 21.40 -77.08 -7.64
N LEU A 193 21.80 -77.24 -8.90
CA LEU A 193 21.74 -76.15 -9.88
C LEU A 193 20.28 -75.71 -10.14
N ALA A 194 19.36 -76.68 -10.25
CA ALA A 194 17.93 -76.37 -10.41
C ALA A 194 17.36 -75.67 -9.18
N GLU A 195 17.75 -76.07 -7.97
CA GLU A 195 17.36 -75.40 -6.72
C GLU A 195 17.87 -73.95 -6.66
N GLN A 196 19.12 -73.72 -7.06
CA GLN A 196 19.69 -72.37 -7.15
C GLN A 196 18.94 -71.50 -8.17
N GLN A 197 18.61 -72.05 -9.34
CA GLN A 197 17.82 -71.34 -10.35
C GLN A 197 16.41 -70.99 -9.85
N VAL A 198 15.75 -71.92 -9.15
CA VAL A 198 14.45 -71.64 -8.55
C VAL A 198 14.54 -70.55 -7.48
N GLN A 199 15.62 -70.54 -6.69
CA GLN A 199 15.84 -69.51 -5.68
C GLN A 199 16.07 -68.12 -6.31
N ASP A 200 16.93 -68.02 -7.34
CA ASP A 200 17.14 -66.78 -8.10
C ASP A 200 15.84 -66.26 -8.71
N LEU A 201 15.04 -67.15 -9.32
CA LEU A 201 13.75 -66.78 -9.88
C LEU A 201 12.76 -66.28 -8.81
N ARG A 202 12.78 -66.85 -7.60
CA ARG A 202 11.94 -66.38 -6.48
C ARG A 202 12.36 -65.00 -5.99
N GLU A 203 13.65 -64.76 -5.85
CA GLU A 203 14.18 -63.45 -5.44
C GLU A 203 13.86 -62.37 -6.48
N ARG A 204 14.02 -62.68 -7.76
CA ARG A 204 13.65 -61.79 -8.87
C ARG A 204 12.15 -61.52 -8.91
N LEU A 205 11.32 -62.55 -8.70
CA LEU A 205 9.86 -62.38 -8.61
C LEU A 205 9.50 -61.44 -7.47
N GLN A 206 10.07 -61.64 -6.29
CA GLN A 206 9.84 -60.80 -5.12
C GLN A 206 10.26 -59.34 -5.37
N SER A 207 11.40 -59.11 -6.02
CA SER A 207 11.84 -57.76 -6.41
C SER A 207 10.80 -57.07 -7.28
N VAL A 208 10.35 -57.74 -8.35
CA VAL A 208 9.37 -57.19 -9.29
C VAL A 208 8.01 -56.95 -8.62
N GLU A 209 7.58 -57.83 -7.73
CA GLU A 209 6.36 -57.64 -6.94
C GLU A 209 6.45 -56.40 -6.05
N THR A 210 7.59 -56.17 -5.39
CA THR A 210 7.80 -54.95 -4.59
C THR A 210 7.83 -53.70 -5.45
N GLU A 211 8.50 -53.74 -6.61
CA GLU A 211 8.53 -52.62 -7.55
C GLU A 211 7.13 -52.28 -8.07
N LEU A 212 6.32 -53.29 -8.41
CA LEU A 212 4.95 -53.12 -8.85
C LEU A 212 4.09 -52.45 -7.78
N LEU A 213 4.17 -52.92 -6.52
CA LEU A 213 3.45 -52.30 -5.40
C LEU A 213 3.85 -50.84 -5.20
N THR A 214 5.15 -50.52 -5.27
CA THR A 214 5.61 -49.13 -5.17
C THR A 214 5.11 -48.27 -6.34
N ALA A 215 5.09 -48.81 -7.56
CA ALA A 215 4.56 -48.12 -8.72
C ALA A 215 3.06 -47.84 -8.58
N ASP A 216 2.28 -48.80 -8.07
CA ASP A 216 0.84 -48.61 -7.83
C ASP A 216 0.58 -47.54 -6.77
N MET A 217 1.34 -47.54 -5.66
CA MET A 217 1.26 -46.46 -4.67
C MET A 217 1.55 -45.09 -5.27
N HIS A 218 2.56 -44.97 -6.14
CA HIS A 218 2.86 -43.72 -6.84
C HIS A 218 1.72 -43.29 -7.78
N ARG A 219 1.13 -44.23 -8.51
CA ARG A 219 -0.01 -43.96 -9.41
C ARG A 219 -1.24 -43.51 -8.63
N GLU A 220 -1.52 -44.12 -7.48
CA GLU A 220 -2.59 -43.69 -6.58
C GLU A 220 -2.33 -42.29 -6.03
N GLY A 221 -1.09 -41.98 -5.63
CA GLY A 221 -0.70 -40.63 -5.21
C GLY A 221 -0.93 -39.59 -6.30
N LEU A 222 -0.52 -39.88 -7.54
CA LEU A 222 -0.78 -39.01 -8.70
C LEU A 222 -2.28 -38.84 -8.95
N ARG A 223 -3.08 -39.91 -8.82
CA ARG A 223 -4.53 -39.87 -9.00
C ARG A 223 -5.20 -39.00 -7.95
N HIS A 224 -4.82 -39.11 -6.69
CA HIS A 224 -5.33 -38.26 -5.61
C HIS A 224 -4.97 -36.79 -5.84
N SER A 225 -3.71 -36.51 -6.20
CA SER A 225 -3.29 -35.14 -6.52
C SER A 225 -4.07 -34.56 -7.69
N LYS A 226 -4.30 -35.34 -8.75
CA LYS A 226 -5.11 -34.92 -9.90
C LYS A 226 -6.54 -34.57 -9.50
N LEU A 227 -7.21 -35.42 -8.71
CA LEU A 227 -8.56 -35.16 -8.23
C LEU A 227 -8.63 -33.90 -7.38
N HIS A 228 -7.67 -33.71 -6.47
CA HIS A 228 -7.60 -32.51 -5.65
C HIS A 228 -7.42 -31.22 -6.49
N PHE A 229 -6.62 -31.28 -7.55
CA PHE A 229 -6.49 -30.15 -8.47
C PHE A 229 -7.76 -29.91 -9.30
N GLU A 230 -8.47 -30.97 -9.70
CA GLU A 230 -9.75 -30.84 -10.40
C GLU A 230 -10.82 -30.18 -9.50
N GLU A 231 -10.91 -30.56 -8.23
CA GLU A 231 -11.77 -29.91 -7.22
C GLU A 231 -11.40 -28.44 -7.01
N PHE A 232 -10.11 -28.13 -6.91
CA PHE A 232 -9.63 -26.75 -6.80
C PHE A 232 -10.02 -25.91 -8.02
N LEU A 233 -9.83 -26.43 -9.23
CA LEU A 233 -10.25 -25.74 -10.45
C LEU A 233 -11.76 -25.57 -10.51
N GLU A 234 -12.53 -26.46 -9.89
CA GLU A 234 -13.97 -26.32 -9.78
C GLU A 234 -14.39 -25.14 -8.92
N GLN A 235 -13.85 -25.07 -7.72
CA GLN A 235 -14.07 -23.94 -6.82
C GLN A 235 -13.63 -22.62 -7.45
N LEU A 236 -12.48 -22.62 -8.15
CA LEU A 236 -11.98 -21.43 -8.83
C LEU A 236 -12.88 -21.01 -10.00
N SER A 237 -13.38 -21.98 -10.77
CA SER A 237 -14.33 -21.71 -11.86
C SER A 237 -15.61 -21.07 -11.33
N GLU A 238 -16.15 -21.59 -10.23
CA GLU A 238 -17.34 -21.06 -9.58
C GLU A 238 -17.09 -19.63 -9.05
N MET A 239 -15.98 -19.42 -8.34
CA MET A 239 -15.59 -18.11 -7.81
C MET A 239 -15.46 -17.05 -8.92
N MET A 240 -14.87 -17.44 -10.05
CA MET A 240 -14.67 -16.55 -11.20
C MET A 240 -15.88 -16.48 -12.13
N LYS A 241 -16.94 -17.23 -11.82
CA LYS A 241 -18.18 -17.37 -12.60
C LYS A 241 -17.87 -17.71 -14.06
N VAL A 242 -16.97 -18.68 -14.27
CA VAL A 242 -16.70 -19.28 -15.57
C VAL A 242 -17.88 -20.18 -15.92
N ASP A 243 -18.43 -20.05 -17.13
CA ASP A 243 -19.70 -20.68 -17.57
C ASP A 243 -19.81 -22.17 -17.20
N SER A 244 -21.03 -22.64 -16.92
CA SER A 244 -21.31 -24.03 -16.55
C SER A 244 -20.96 -25.06 -17.64
N LEU A 245 -20.80 -24.62 -18.89
CA LEU A 245 -20.27 -25.44 -20.00
C LEU A 245 -18.79 -25.81 -19.83
N ALA A 246 -18.07 -25.17 -18.89
CA ALA A 246 -16.68 -25.48 -18.58
C ALA A 246 -16.49 -26.67 -17.63
N VAL A 247 -17.56 -27.18 -17.03
CA VAL A 247 -17.52 -28.33 -16.10
C VAL A 247 -17.22 -29.64 -16.84
N ASP A 248 -17.66 -29.77 -18.10
CA ASP A 248 -17.41 -30.94 -18.95
C ASP A 248 -16.09 -30.85 -19.74
N LEU A 249 -15.34 -29.76 -19.59
CA LEU A 249 -14.07 -29.58 -20.28
C LEU A 249 -12.92 -30.20 -19.47
N GLY A 250 -12.00 -30.87 -20.18
CA GLY A 250 -10.79 -31.40 -19.57
C GLY A 250 -9.96 -30.31 -18.86
N PHE A 251 -9.20 -30.73 -17.85
CA PHE A 251 -8.36 -29.90 -16.99
C PHE A 251 -7.65 -28.73 -17.70
N ASP A 252 -6.96 -29.00 -18.81
CA ASP A 252 -6.17 -27.99 -19.53
C ASP A 252 -7.03 -26.88 -20.15
N MET A 253 -8.21 -27.22 -20.64
CA MET A 253 -9.11 -26.23 -21.25
C MET A 253 -9.81 -25.39 -20.18
N ARG A 254 -10.23 -26.03 -19.08
CA ARG A 254 -10.77 -25.34 -17.92
C ARG A 254 -9.79 -24.31 -17.37
N LEU A 255 -8.51 -24.68 -17.24
CA LEU A 255 -7.45 -23.76 -16.81
C LEU A 255 -7.30 -22.55 -17.75
N LYS A 256 -7.30 -22.78 -19.08
CA LYS A 256 -7.23 -21.69 -20.06
C LYS A 256 -8.43 -20.74 -19.99
N LEU A 257 -9.63 -21.26 -19.76
CA LEU A 257 -10.83 -20.43 -19.60
C LEU A 257 -10.78 -19.58 -18.34
N ILE A 258 -10.35 -20.17 -17.21
CA ILE A 258 -10.12 -19.44 -15.95
C ILE A 258 -9.12 -18.31 -16.17
N LEU A 259 -7.98 -18.58 -16.82
CA LEU A 259 -6.97 -17.56 -17.11
C LEU A 259 -7.53 -16.44 -17.99
N SER A 260 -8.20 -16.78 -19.09
CA SER A 260 -8.84 -15.79 -19.98
C SER A 260 -9.89 -14.96 -19.23
N ARG A 261 -10.63 -15.58 -18.31
CA ARG A 261 -11.62 -14.88 -17.47
C ARG A 261 -10.93 -13.92 -16.50
N ALA A 262 -9.81 -14.32 -15.90
CA ALA A 262 -9.00 -13.46 -15.02
C ALA A 262 -8.55 -12.20 -15.76
N GLU A 263 -7.96 -12.37 -16.95
CA GLU A 263 -7.50 -11.27 -17.78
C GLU A 263 -8.65 -10.34 -18.17
N GLN A 264 -9.82 -10.89 -18.48
CA GLN A 264 -11.01 -10.10 -18.78
C GLN A 264 -11.46 -9.26 -17.57
N LEU A 265 -11.54 -9.86 -16.39
CA LEU A 265 -11.93 -9.15 -15.17
C LEU A 265 -10.95 -8.03 -14.84
N VAL A 266 -9.64 -8.26 -14.98
CA VAL A 266 -8.62 -7.22 -14.79
C VAL A 266 -8.80 -6.06 -15.77
N LYS A 267 -9.08 -6.35 -17.05
CA LYS A 267 -9.34 -5.31 -18.05
C LYS A 267 -10.60 -4.50 -17.72
N GLN A 268 -11.66 -5.16 -17.28
CA GLN A 268 -12.91 -4.51 -16.86
C GLN A 268 -12.70 -3.61 -15.64
N GLU A 269 -12.02 -4.09 -14.61
CA GLU A 269 -11.71 -3.32 -13.41
C GLU A 269 -10.82 -2.12 -13.73
N THR A 270 -9.81 -2.31 -14.59
CA THR A 270 -8.94 -1.21 -15.03
C THR A 270 -9.72 -0.12 -15.76
N ALA A 271 -10.66 -0.49 -16.64
CA ALA A 271 -11.52 0.47 -17.34
C ALA A 271 -12.43 1.22 -16.35
N ALA A 272 -13.10 0.50 -15.44
CA ALA A 272 -13.96 1.09 -14.42
C ALA A 272 -13.18 2.06 -13.50
N LEU A 273 -11.93 1.72 -13.15
CA LEU A 273 -11.06 2.59 -12.36
C LEU A 273 -10.70 3.88 -13.10
N VAL A 274 -10.40 3.80 -14.40
CA VAL A 274 -10.11 4.98 -15.23
C VAL A 274 -11.35 5.89 -15.33
N GLU A 275 -12.53 5.31 -15.54
CA GLU A 275 -13.79 6.05 -15.57
C GLU A 275 -14.07 6.73 -14.22
N SER A 276 -13.95 6.00 -13.10
CA SER A 276 -14.11 6.54 -11.75
C SER A 276 -13.14 7.69 -11.49
N LYS A 277 -11.85 7.52 -11.81
CA LYS A 277 -10.84 8.58 -11.71
C LYS A 277 -11.24 9.81 -12.53
N SER A 278 -11.72 9.63 -13.76
CA SER A 278 -12.17 10.74 -14.61
C SER A 278 -13.38 11.48 -14.01
N LEU A 279 -14.33 10.76 -13.42
CA LEU A 279 -15.49 11.33 -12.73
C LEU A 279 -15.05 12.11 -11.49
N THR A 280 -14.15 11.56 -10.68
CA THR A 280 -13.57 12.25 -9.51
C THR A 280 -12.90 13.56 -9.93
N TYR A 281 -12.08 13.57 -10.98
CA TYR A 281 -11.47 14.80 -11.50
C TYR A 281 -12.51 15.82 -11.98
N SER A 282 -13.57 15.37 -12.64
CA SER A 282 -14.67 16.23 -13.07
C SER A 282 -15.39 16.88 -11.87
N LEU A 283 -15.73 16.08 -10.85
CA LEU A 283 -16.36 16.55 -9.62
C LEU A 283 -15.47 17.50 -8.84
N GLN A 284 -14.17 17.23 -8.75
CA GLN A 284 -13.20 18.10 -8.09
C GLN A 284 -13.11 19.48 -8.79
N ARG A 285 -13.16 19.52 -10.13
CA ARG A 285 -13.22 20.78 -10.87
C ARG A 285 -14.52 21.55 -10.61
N LYS A 286 -15.67 20.87 -10.61
CA LYS A 286 -16.97 21.48 -10.26
C LYS A 286 -16.97 22.04 -8.84
N LEU A 287 -16.45 21.28 -7.88
CA LEU A 287 -16.31 21.71 -6.48
C LEU A 287 -15.46 22.97 -6.37
N LYS A 288 -14.30 23.01 -7.05
CA LYS A 288 -13.44 24.19 -7.08
C LYS A 288 -14.19 25.41 -7.64
N SER A 289 -14.87 25.24 -8.77
CA SER A 289 -15.67 26.32 -9.37
C SER A 289 -16.77 26.84 -8.43
N HIS A 290 -17.50 25.96 -7.75
CA HIS A 290 -18.52 26.38 -6.78
C HIS A 290 -17.91 27.08 -5.56
N LYS A 291 -16.74 26.63 -5.10
CA LYS A 291 -16.01 27.29 -4.01
C LYS A 291 -15.60 28.72 -4.41
N ASP A 292 -14.99 28.89 -5.58
CA ASP A 292 -14.59 30.20 -6.10
C ASP A 292 -15.82 31.14 -6.26
N GLN A 293 -16.94 30.60 -6.74
CA GLN A 293 -18.20 31.34 -6.84
C GLN A 293 -18.75 31.77 -5.47
N LEU A 294 -18.65 30.90 -4.46
CA LEU A 294 -19.08 31.21 -3.09
C LEU A 294 -18.19 32.27 -2.44
N GLU A 295 -16.87 32.21 -2.65
CA GLU A 295 -15.92 33.21 -2.17
C GLU A 295 -16.19 34.59 -2.80
N SER A 296 -16.47 34.64 -4.10
CA SER A 296 -16.86 35.88 -4.80
C SER A 296 -18.16 36.48 -4.24
N LYS A 297 -19.20 35.65 -4.02
CA LYS A 297 -20.46 36.09 -3.39
C LYS A 297 -20.25 36.56 -1.95
N SER A 298 -19.40 35.87 -1.17
CA SER A 298 -19.06 36.26 0.20
C SER A 298 -18.41 37.64 0.23
N LEU A 299 -17.47 37.91 -0.68
CA LEU A 299 -16.84 39.22 -0.83
C LEU A 299 -17.85 40.30 -1.22
N HIS A 300 -18.77 40.00 -2.14
CA HIS A 300 -19.86 40.92 -2.49
C HIS A 300 -20.76 41.25 -1.30
N ILE A 301 -21.13 40.25 -0.49
CA ILE A 301 -21.91 40.45 0.73
C ILE A 301 -21.15 41.32 1.73
N GLN A 302 -19.84 41.13 1.90
CA GLN A 302 -19.02 41.97 2.78
C GLN A 302 -18.99 43.44 2.30
N LEU A 303 -18.84 43.67 0.99
CA LEU A 303 -18.89 45.01 0.40
C LEU A 303 -20.26 45.67 0.62
N LEU A 304 -21.35 44.94 0.41
CA LEU A 304 -22.70 45.45 0.66
C LEU A 304 -22.92 45.79 2.14
N ARG A 305 -22.48 44.92 3.06
CA ARG A 305 -22.54 45.20 4.50
C ARG A 305 -21.78 46.47 4.86
N LYS A 306 -20.55 46.64 4.34
CA LYS A 306 -19.77 47.87 4.53
C LYS A 306 -20.52 49.09 4.01
N LYS A 307 -21.10 49.01 2.81
CA LYS A 307 -21.85 50.12 2.22
C LYS A 307 -23.08 50.50 3.03
N VAL A 308 -23.79 49.51 3.58
CA VAL A 308 -24.92 49.74 4.48
C VAL A 308 -24.46 50.46 5.74
N SER A 309 -23.36 50.02 6.37
CA SER A 309 -22.80 50.70 7.55
C SER A 309 -22.41 52.15 7.26
N GLU A 310 -21.75 52.42 6.14
CA GLU A 310 -21.39 53.79 5.71
C GLU A 310 -22.65 54.67 5.54
N LEU A 311 -23.70 54.15 4.89
CA LEU A 311 -24.96 54.88 4.69
C LEU A 311 -25.69 55.14 6.02
N GLU A 312 -25.63 54.20 6.97
CA GLU A 312 -26.18 54.38 8.31
C GLU A 312 -25.42 55.47 9.09
N GLU A 313 -24.09 55.49 9.02
CA GLU A 313 -23.25 56.53 9.64
C GLU A 313 -23.51 57.91 9.01
N GLU A 314 -23.62 57.98 7.69
CA GLU A 314 -23.96 59.22 6.97
C GLU A 314 -25.35 59.71 7.39
N LYS A 315 -26.34 58.80 7.50
CA LYS A 315 -27.68 59.15 7.99
C LYS A 315 -27.65 59.68 9.42
N ARG A 316 -26.94 59.01 10.35
CA ARG A 316 -26.77 59.48 11.74
C ARG A 316 -26.13 60.88 11.78
N SER A 317 -25.10 61.10 10.98
CA SER A 317 -24.39 62.39 10.87
C SER A 317 -25.31 63.51 10.34
N ARG A 318 -26.08 63.24 9.28
CA ARG A 318 -27.08 64.19 8.75
C ARG A 318 -28.17 64.52 9.77
N SER A 319 -28.65 63.52 10.51
CA SER A 319 -29.62 63.74 11.60
C SER A 319 -29.03 64.60 12.72
N ALA A 320 -27.78 64.39 13.12
CA ALA A 320 -27.11 65.23 14.11
C ALA A 320 -26.98 66.68 13.63
N LEU A 321 -26.53 66.90 12.39
CA LEU A 321 -26.43 68.24 11.80
C LEU A 321 -27.80 68.95 11.69
N ALA A 322 -28.89 68.21 11.45
CA ALA A 322 -30.23 68.78 11.44
C ALA A 322 -30.63 69.30 12.82
N VAL A 323 -30.34 68.53 13.89
CA VAL A 323 -30.59 68.95 15.28
C VAL A 323 -29.76 70.19 15.63
N GLU A 324 -28.46 70.20 15.31
CA GLU A 324 -27.60 71.37 15.55
C GLU A 324 -28.09 72.62 14.82
N ARG A 325 -28.60 72.46 13.57
CA ARG A 325 -29.20 73.56 12.82
C ARG A 325 -30.45 74.09 13.50
N ASP A 326 -31.33 73.22 13.97
CA ASP A 326 -32.55 73.60 14.67
C ASP A 326 -32.23 74.34 15.98
N ASP A 327 -31.23 73.87 16.75
CA ASP A 327 -30.73 74.53 17.95
C ASP A 327 -30.14 75.91 17.63
N ALA A 328 -29.32 76.03 16.58
CA ALA A 328 -28.79 77.31 16.12
C ALA A 328 -29.91 78.28 15.70
N HIS A 329 -30.94 77.80 15.01
CA HIS A 329 -32.11 78.60 14.66
C HIS A 329 -32.89 79.07 15.89
N LEU A 330 -33.04 78.23 16.92
CA LEU A 330 -33.65 78.61 18.19
C LEU A 330 -32.85 79.69 18.91
N GLU A 331 -31.52 79.58 18.94
CA GLU A 331 -30.64 80.60 19.50
C GLU A 331 -30.71 81.92 18.73
N VAL A 332 -30.68 81.88 17.40
CA VAL A 332 -30.88 83.09 16.57
C VAL A 332 -32.21 83.76 16.89
N ARG A 333 -33.31 83.00 17.01
CA ARG A 333 -34.62 83.56 17.40
C ARG A 333 -34.61 84.14 18.81
N ARG A 334 -33.90 83.53 19.78
CA ARG A 334 -33.74 84.06 21.15
C ARG A 334 -32.95 85.37 21.15
N LEU A 335 -31.83 85.41 20.44
CA LEU A 335 -31.00 86.60 20.30
C LEU A 335 -31.75 87.72 19.59
N GLN A 336 -32.52 87.41 18.53
CA GLN A 336 -33.39 88.39 17.86
C GLN A 336 -34.40 89.00 18.84
N LYS A 337 -35.09 88.18 19.64
CA LYS A 337 -36.01 88.69 20.67
C LYS A 337 -35.32 89.58 21.71
N LYS A 338 -34.08 89.27 22.10
CA LYS A 338 -33.27 90.12 23.00
C LYS A 338 -32.88 91.43 22.31
N LEU A 339 -32.47 91.38 21.04
CA LEU A 339 -32.15 92.55 20.23
C LEU A 339 -33.36 93.49 20.13
N ASP A 340 -34.54 92.95 19.81
CA ASP A 340 -35.78 93.73 19.69
C ASP A 340 -36.15 94.42 21.02
N ARG A 341 -36.00 93.71 22.16
CA ARG A 341 -36.18 94.29 23.50
C ARG A 341 -35.20 95.43 23.76
N LEU A 342 -33.90 95.19 23.57
CA LEU A 342 -32.87 96.21 23.75
C LEU A 342 -33.07 97.42 22.82
N GLN A 343 -33.52 97.20 21.57
CA GLN A 343 -33.89 98.27 20.65
C GLN A 343 -35.10 99.08 21.15
N SER A 344 -36.10 98.42 21.73
CA SER A 344 -37.28 99.10 22.30
C SER A 344 -36.90 99.94 23.53
N GLU A 345 -36.06 99.41 24.42
CA GLU A 345 -35.51 100.12 25.59
C GLU A 345 -34.66 101.32 25.15
N LEU A 346 -33.82 101.14 24.12
CA LEU A 346 -33.03 102.22 23.54
C LEU A 346 -33.92 103.32 22.94
N LYS A 347 -35.00 102.96 22.23
CA LYS A 347 -35.97 103.94 21.70
C LYS A 347 -36.67 104.70 22.83
N ALA A 348 -37.13 104.01 23.87
CA ALA A 348 -37.76 104.63 25.05
C ALA A 348 -36.78 105.56 25.79
N SER A 349 -35.53 105.14 25.96
CA SER A 349 -34.48 105.99 26.55
C SER A 349 -34.19 107.22 25.67
N LYS A 350 -34.14 107.07 24.34
CA LYS A 350 -34.02 108.21 23.41
C LYS A 350 -35.21 109.16 23.52
N GLN A 351 -36.44 108.65 23.58
CA GLN A 351 -37.67 109.45 23.75
C GLN A 351 -37.64 110.22 25.08
N SER A 352 -37.33 109.54 26.19
CA SER A 352 -37.15 110.17 27.49
C SER A 352 -36.04 111.24 27.45
N ASN A 353 -34.93 110.98 26.76
CA ASN A 353 -33.85 111.97 26.60
C ASN A 353 -34.30 113.17 25.76
N THR A 354 -35.10 112.97 24.70
CA THR A 354 -35.70 114.08 23.95
C THR A 354 -36.72 114.87 24.76
N GLU A 355 -37.54 114.20 25.58
CA GLU A 355 -38.47 114.85 26.51
C GLU A 355 -37.73 115.66 27.57
N LEU A 356 -36.68 115.10 28.17
CA LEU A 356 -35.82 115.81 29.12
C LEU A 356 -35.12 117.00 28.46
N LYS A 357 -34.65 116.86 27.21
CA LYS A 357 -34.09 117.99 26.43
C LYS A 357 -35.14 119.07 26.17
N ALA A 358 -36.37 118.70 25.84
CA ALA A 358 -37.48 119.64 25.65
C ALA A 358 -37.90 120.32 26.97
N GLN A 359 -37.95 119.57 28.07
CA GLN A 359 -38.16 120.14 29.41
C GLN A 359 -37.01 121.10 29.78
N LEU A 360 -35.76 120.74 29.49
CA LEU A 360 -34.60 121.62 29.67
C LEU A 360 -34.70 122.88 28.82
N SER A 361 -35.11 122.79 27.55
CA SER A 361 -35.30 123.97 26.70
C SER A 361 -36.44 124.85 27.20
N HIS A 362 -37.57 124.27 27.59
CA HIS A 362 -38.69 125.02 28.19
C HIS A 362 -38.31 125.67 29.52
N THR A 363 -37.53 124.98 30.36
CA THR A 363 -37.00 125.55 31.60
C THR A 363 -36.00 126.68 31.32
N ASN A 364 -35.19 126.56 30.25
CA ASN A 364 -34.31 127.62 29.79
C ASN A 364 -35.09 128.80 29.22
N GLU A 365 -36.18 128.57 28.48
CA GLU A 365 -37.09 129.62 27.98
C GLU A 365 -37.75 130.36 29.15
N LEU A 366 -38.29 129.66 30.15
CA LEU A 366 -38.82 130.29 31.38
C LEU A 366 -37.74 131.09 32.15
N LYS A 367 -36.46 130.68 32.06
CA LYS A 367 -35.33 131.46 32.61
C LYS A 367 -34.94 132.67 31.76
N VAL A 368 -35.16 132.64 30.45
CA VAL A 368 -34.90 133.72 29.49
C VAL A 368 -36.05 134.75 29.51
N GLU A 369 -37.29 134.30 29.59
CA GLU A 369 -38.50 135.13 29.75
C GLU A 369 -38.60 135.74 31.16
N GLY A 370 -37.91 135.12 32.14
CA GLY A 370 -37.65 135.70 33.46
C GLY A 370 -36.49 136.72 33.54
N ARG A 371 -35.81 137.05 32.44
CA ARG A 371 -34.68 138.01 32.43
C ARG A 371 -34.73 138.97 31.24
N GLY A 372 -35.71 139.87 31.27
CA GLY A 372 -35.83 141.00 30.33
C GLY A 372 -36.55 142.21 30.93
N VAL A 373 -35.96 142.80 31.99
CA VAL A 373 -35.98 144.25 32.33
C VAL A 373 -37.34 144.98 32.18
N ARG A 374 -38.10 145.12 33.27
CA ARG A 374 -38.14 146.30 34.18
C ARG A 374 -38.54 147.64 33.53
N THR A 375 -39.75 148.07 33.86
CA THR A 375 -40.13 149.48 34.08
C THR A 375 -40.86 149.59 35.44
N PRO A 376 -40.91 150.79 36.07
CA PRO A 376 -40.78 150.93 37.52
C PRO A 376 -42.10 151.07 38.31
N VAL A 377 -41.97 150.75 39.62
CA VAL A 377 -42.58 151.40 40.81
C VAL A 377 -43.99 150.97 41.30
N GLN A 378 -43.95 150.31 42.49
CA GLN A 378 -44.76 150.47 43.73
C GLN A 378 -46.30 150.32 43.67
N SER A 379 -47.03 149.85 44.70
CA SER A 379 -46.79 149.23 46.01
C SER A 379 -48.18 148.99 46.63
N ARG A 380 -48.43 147.82 47.24
CA ARG A 380 -49.36 147.50 48.36
C ARG A 380 -49.41 145.97 48.42
N GLY A 381 -48.75 145.27 49.36
CA GLY A 381 -49.03 145.26 50.81
C GLY A 381 -50.43 144.71 51.03
N VAL A 382 -50.64 143.48 51.52
CA VAL A 382 -50.61 143.14 52.96
C VAL A 382 -50.95 141.65 53.16
N PHE A 383 -50.14 140.95 53.98
CA PHE A 383 -50.42 139.87 54.96
C PHE A 383 -51.09 138.54 54.48
N THR A 384 -50.81 137.36 55.04
CA THR A 384 -50.58 136.94 56.44
C THR A 384 -49.76 135.63 56.52
N SER A 385 -49.01 135.51 57.63
CA SER A 385 -48.68 134.30 58.43
C SER A 385 -48.12 133.03 57.80
#